data_AF-A0A2M9YWW5-F1
#
_entry.id   AF-A0A2M9YWW5-F1
#
_cell.length_a   1.000
_cell.length_b   1.000
_cell.length_c   1.000
_cell.angle_alpha   90.00
_cell.angle_beta   90.00
_cell.angle_gamma   90.00
#
_symmetry.space_group_name_H-M   'P 1'
#
loop_
_entity.id
_entity.type
_entity.pdbx_description
1 polymer ?
#
loop_
_entity_poly.entity_id
_entity_poly.type
_entity_poly.pdbx_seq_one_letter_code
_entity_poly.pdbx_strand_id
1 'polypeptide(L)'
;MKIYSGAISSKLDQPPLFVTKNGLKRKMPIQEPQKVLETSLAYSLEKNVLLISYNLLLDHTGDSKLAESSYLQFSARFHETFLQESWFFLSNRIETFLREHEQAKLDFHYDSKF
;
A
#
# COMPACT_ATOMS: atom_id res chain seq x y z
N MET A 1 -11.59 -10.55 -8.33
CA MET A 1 -11.01 -9.21 -8.10
C MET A 1 -11.21 -8.82 -6.64
N LYS A 2 -10.18 -8.25 -5.97
CA LYS A 2 -10.34 -7.67 -4.62
C LYS A 2 -10.58 -6.17 -4.74
N ILE A 3 -11.42 -5.62 -3.87
CA ILE A 3 -11.63 -4.18 -3.71
C ILE A 3 -11.25 -3.84 -2.28
N TYR A 4 -10.26 -2.99 -2.13
CA TYR A 4 -9.86 -2.44 -0.84
C TYR A 4 -10.63 -1.15 -0.59
N SER A 5 -10.94 -0.88 0.66
CA SER A 5 -11.63 0.34 1.05
C SER A 5 -11.23 0.77 2.46
N GLY A 6 -11.23 2.07 2.68
CA GLY A 6 -11.01 2.63 4.00
C GLY A 6 -11.60 4.02 4.13
N ALA A 7 -11.51 4.55 5.33
CA ALA A 7 -11.92 5.91 5.64
C ALA A 7 -10.84 6.59 6.48
N ILE A 8 -10.71 7.90 6.31
CA ILE A 8 -9.87 8.71 7.18
C ILE A 8 -10.70 9.09 8.39
N SER A 9 -10.19 8.80 9.59
CA SER A 9 -10.78 9.27 10.82
C SER A 9 -9.72 9.98 11.64
N SER A 10 -9.92 11.26 11.91
CA SER A 10 -9.08 12.05 12.81
C SER A 10 -9.15 11.60 14.28
N LYS A 11 -10.05 10.66 14.60
CA LYS A 11 -10.31 10.17 15.96
C LYS A 11 -9.74 8.77 16.23
N LEU A 12 -9.21 8.09 15.20
CA LEU A 12 -8.71 6.72 15.33
C LEU A 12 -7.20 6.70 15.09
N ASP A 13 -6.47 6.02 15.99
CA ASP A 13 -5.01 5.84 15.88
C ASP A 13 -4.61 5.02 14.65
N GLN A 14 -5.54 4.20 14.13
CA GLN A 14 -5.34 3.40 12.92
C GLN A 14 -6.53 3.52 11.97
N PRO A 15 -6.28 3.69 10.66
CA PRO A 15 -7.35 3.84 9.69
C PRO A 15 -8.14 2.53 9.54
N PRO A 16 -9.48 2.54 9.55
CA PRO A 16 -10.25 1.34 9.30
C PRO A 16 -10.04 0.87 7.85
N LEU A 17 -9.47 -0.33 7.70
CA LEU A 17 -9.14 -0.94 6.41
C LEU A 17 -9.96 -2.22 6.18
N PHE A 18 -10.50 -2.36 4.97
CA PHE A 18 -11.33 -3.50 4.59
C PHE A 18 -10.96 -4.02 3.20
N VAL A 19 -11.24 -5.30 2.97
CA VAL A 19 -11.16 -5.94 1.66
C VAL A 19 -12.46 -6.66 1.35
N THR A 20 -12.97 -6.45 0.15
CA THR A 20 -14.12 -7.15 -0.41
C THR A 20 -13.65 -8.07 -1.52
N LYS A 21 -14.02 -9.36 -1.42
CA LYS A 21 -13.74 -10.38 -2.45
C LYS A 21 -14.96 -11.28 -2.59
N ASN A 22 -15.42 -11.48 -3.82
CA ASN A 22 -16.58 -12.33 -4.13
C ASN A 22 -17.84 -11.94 -3.33
N GLY A 23 -18.09 -10.63 -3.17
CA GLY A 23 -19.23 -10.11 -2.41
C GLY A 23 -19.06 -10.12 -0.88
N LEU A 24 -18.01 -10.74 -0.35
CA LEU A 24 -17.75 -10.81 1.09
C LEU A 24 -16.74 -9.73 1.50
N LYS A 25 -17.14 -8.86 2.44
CA LYS A 25 -16.31 -7.81 3.03
C LYS A 25 -15.75 -8.26 4.38
N ARG A 26 -14.44 -8.10 4.59
CA ARG A 26 -13.78 -8.34 5.88
C ARG A 26 -12.91 -7.17 6.29
N LYS A 27 -12.77 -6.96 7.60
CA LYS A 27 -11.78 -6.03 8.16
C LYS A 27 -10.39 -6.64 8.00
N MET A 28 -9.42 -5.80 7.63
CA MET A 28 -8.03 -6.19 7.53
C MET A 28 -7.32 -5.92 8.87
N PRO A 29 -6.49 -6.85 9.36
CA PRO A 29 -5.56 -6.53 10.43
C PRO A 29 -4.54 -5.52 9.89
N ILE A 30 -4.17 -4.54 10.72
CA ILE A 30 -3.14 -3.57 10.38
C ILE A 30 -1.83 -3.98 11.04
N GLN A 31 -0.79 -4.05 10.22
CA GLN A 31 0.58 -4.29 10.63
C GLN A 31 1.42 -3.05 10.29
N GLU A 32 2.28 -2.64 11.21
CA GLU A 32 3.21 -1.53 10.96
C GLU A 32 4.47 -2.04 10.26
N PRO A 33 4.89 -1.43 9.13
CA PRO A 33 6.17 -1.75 8.52
C PRO A 33 7.31 -1.24 9.40
N GLN A 34 8.44 -1.94 9.38
CA GLN A 34 9.59 -1.63 10.22
C GLN A 34 10.14 -0.23 9.93
N LYS A 35 10.23 0.13 8.65
CA LYS A 35 10.77 1.41 8.20
C LYS A 35 9.87 2.61 8.49
N VAL A 36 8.56 2.45 8.72
CA VAL A 36 7.69 3.58 9.13
C VAL A 36 8.05 4.08 10.52
N LEU A 37 8.48 3.19 11.42
CA LEU A 37 8.98 3.58 12.74
C LEU A 37 10.27 4.40 12.64
N GLU A 38 11.12 4.09 11.66
CA GLU A 38 12.35 4.85 11.39
C GLU A 38 12.08 6.19 10.72
N THR A 39 11.00 6.29 9.93
CA THR A 39 10.62 7.50 9.18
C THR A 39 9.68 8.42 9.97
N SER A 40 9.56 8.26 11.30
CA SER A 40 8.50 8.86 12.15
C SER A 40 8.59 10.39 12.37
N LEU A 41 9.09 11.14 11.40
CA LEU A 41 8.98 12.60 11.30
C LEU A 41 7.78 13.06 10.45
N ALA A 42 7.06 12.13 9.84
CA ALA A 42 5.95 12.42 8.93
C ALA A 42 4.66 12.82 9.67
N TYR A 43 3.88 13.74 9.09
CA TYR A 43 2.57 14.13 9.60
C TYR A 43 1.62 12.91 9.69
N SER A 44 0.60 12.95 10.55
CA SER A 44 -0.33 11.83 10.77
C SER A 44 -1.00 11.31 9.49
N LEU A 45 -1.24 12.20 8.52
CA LEU A 45 -1.77 11.85 7.21
C LEU A 45 -0.78 11.00 6.40
N GLU A 46 0.48 11.42 6.33
CA GLU A 46 1.54 10.71 5.62
C GLU A 46 1.80 9.35 6.25
N LYS A 47 1.80 9.25 7.59
CA LYS A 47 1.89 7.98 8.32
C LYS A 47 0.78 7.01 7.87
N ASN A 48 -0.46 7.47 7.76
CA ASN A 48 -1.59 6.64 7.33
C ASN A 48 -1.43 6.16 5.88
N VAL A 49 -0.96 7.01 4.98
CA VAL A 49 -0.69 6.63 3.58
C VAL A 49 0.34 5.50 3.53
N LEU A 50 1.44 5.64 4.26
CA LEU A 50 2.51 4.62 4.32
C LEU A 50 1.99 3.30 4.91
N LEU A 51 1.27 3.38 6.03
CA LEU A 51 0.71 2.23 6.74
C LEU A 51 -0.29 1.47 5.87
N ILE A 52 -1.21 2.18 5.21
CA ILE A 52 -2.18 1.56 4.31
C ILE A 52 -1.46 0.94 3.12
N SER A 53 -0.53 1.66 2.50
CA SER A 53 0.25 1.18 1.35
C SER A 53 0.93 -0.15 1.63
N TYR A 54 1.57 -0.28 2.78
CA TYR A 54 2.17 -1.54 3.23
C TYR A 54 1.13 -2.66 3.37
N ASN A 55 0.03 -2.41 4.08
CA ASN A 55 -0.99 -3.42 4.34
C ASN A 55 -1.75 -3.86 3.07
N LEU A 56 -1.91 -2.96 2.10
CA LEU A 56 -2.48 -3.30 0.79
C LEU A 56 -1.56 -4.26 0.03
N LEU A 57 -0.25 -3.97 -0.03
CA LEU A 57 0.73 -4.86 -0.64
C LEU A 57 0.76 -6.21 0.08
N LEU A 58 0.85 -6.20 1.41
CA LEU A 58 0.92 -7.42 2.21
C LEU A 58 -0.31 -8.31 2.03
N ASP A 59 -1.53 -7.75 2.03
CA ASP A 59 -2.74 -8.55 1.79
C ASP A 59 -2.81 -9.08 0.35
N HIS A 60 -2.33 -8.29 -0.61
CA HIS A 60 -2.35 -8.68 -2.01
C HIS A 60 -1.39 -9.83 -2.29
N THR A 61 -0.15 -9.74 -1.80
CA THR A 61 0.95 -10.64 -2.14
C THR A 61 1.16 -11.76 -1.14
N GLY A 62 0.81 -11.54 0.14
CA GLY A 62 1.19 -12.41 1.25
C GLY A 62 2.68 -12.37 1.60
N ASP A 63 3.45 -11.46 0.98
CA ASP A 63 4.91 -11.35 1.14
C ASP A 63 5.28 -10.05 1.86
N SER A 64 5.71 -10.18 3.11
CA SER A 64 6.13 -9.06 3.95
C SER A 64 7.44 -8.43 3.49
N LYS A 65 8.38 -9.19 2.90
CA LYS A 65 9.65 -8.64 2.40
C LYS A 65 9.40 -7.77 1.19
N LEU A 66 8.56 -8.23 0.27
CA LEU A 66 8.15 -7.45 -0.89
C LEU A 66 7.43 -6.18 -0.45
N ALA A 67 6.46 -6.29 0.46
CA ALA A 67 5.74 -5.14 1.00
C ALA A 67 6.69 -4.10 1.63
N GLU A 68 7.64 -4.55 2.48
CA GLU A 68 8.62 -3.67 3.13
C GLU A 68 9.56 -2.97 2.12
N SER A 69 9.90 -3.65 1.03
CA SER A 69 10.78 -3.09 0.00
C SER A 69 10.09 -2.09 -0.94
N SER A 70 8.77 -2.20 -1.10
CA SER A 70 8.04 -1.50 -2.16
C SER A 70 7.00 -0.50 -1.65
N TYR A 71 6.62 -0.52 -0.36
CA TYR A 71 5.52 0.32 0.13
C TYR A 71 5.76 1.83 -0.02
N LEU A 72 7.02 2.31 0.09
CA LEU A 72 7.36 3.73 -0.09
C LEU A 72 7.14 4.21 -1.53
N GLN A 73 7.45 3.37 -2.51
CA GLN A 73 7.20 3.71 -3.93
C GLN A 73 5.71 3.59 -4.25
N PHE A 74 5.07 2.56 -3.71
CA PHE A 74 3.63 2.36 -3.88
C PHE A 74 2.82 3.49 -3.23
N SER A 75 3.27 4.03 -2.09
CA SER A 75 2.57 5.10 -1.38
C SER A 75 2.45 6.38 -2.19
N ALA A 76 3.43 6.70 -3.04
CA ALA A 76 3.31 7.84 -3.95
C ALA A 76 2.11 7.69 -4.90
N ARG A 77 1.83 6.47 -5.37
CA ARG A 77 0.65 6.19 -6.23
C ARG A 77 -0.64 6.11 -5.44
N PHE A 78 -0.57 5.57 -4.22
CA PHE A 78 -1.75 5.46 -3.37
C PHE A 78 -2.19 6.85 -2.85
N HIS A 79 -1.24 7.77 -2.63
CA HIS A 79 -1.48 9.10 -2.10
C HIS A 79 -2.61 9.84 -2.84
N GLU A 80 -2.63 9.79 -4.17
CA GLU A 80 -3.70 10.41 -4.99
C GLU A 80 -5.09 9.86 -4.69
N THR A 81 -5.18 8.56 -4.37
CA THR A 81 -6.46 7.90 -4.02
C THR A 81 -6.86 8.17 -2.57
N PHE A 82 -5.88 8.48 -1.72
CA PHE A 82 -6.09 8.71 -0.30
C PHE A 82 -6.61 10.10 0.04
N LEU A 83 -6.61 11.07 -0.89
CA LEU A 83 -7.07 12.45 -0.64
C LEU A 83 -8.58 12.59 -0.36
N GLN A 84 -9.35 11.51 -0.43
CA GLN A 84 -10.80 11.50 -0.19
C GLN A 84 -11.11 10.97 1.22
N GLU A 85 -12.14 11.52 1.89
CA GLU A 85 -12.57 11.08 3.24
C GLU A 85 -12.87 9.58 3.32
N SER A 86 -13.36 9.02 2.21
CA SER A 86 -13.49 7.58 1.99
C SER A 86 -12.93 7.23 0.63
N TRP A 87 -12.33 6.05 0.51
CA TRP A 87 -11.66 5.64 -0.71
C TRP A 87 -11.91 4.17 -1.03
N PHE A 88 -11.81 3.86 -2.32
CA PHE A 88 -11.78 2.50 -2.85
C PHE A 88 -10.54 2.32 -3.70
N PHE A 89 -9.91 1.15 -3.61
CA PHE A 89 -8.72 0.81 -4.35
C PHE A 89 -8.85 -0.59 -4.94
N LEU A 90 -8.70 -0.71 -6.25
CA LEU A 90 -8.87 -1.98 -6.96
C LEU A 90 -7.55 -2.77 -6.97
N SER A 91 -7.62 -4.09 -6.80
CA SER A 91 -6.42 -4.94 -6.75
C SER A 91 -5.61 -4.94 -8.03
N ASN A 92 -6.24 -4.73 -9.18
CA ASN A 92 -5.54 -4.62 -10.47
C ASN A 92 -4.53 -3.45 -10.50
N ARG A 93 -4.77 -2.36 -9.75
CA ARG A 93 -3.81 -1.26 -9.63
C ARG A 93 -2.55 -1.66 -8.87
N ILE A 94 -2.67 -2.61 -7.93
CA ILE A 94 -1.51 -3.23 -7.25
C ILE A 94 -0.75 -4.11 -8.25
N GLU A 95 -1.47 -4.93 -9.01
CA GLU A 95 -0.87 -5.81 -10.04
C GLU A 95 -0.13 -5.01 -11.12
N THR A 96 -0.67 -3.86 -11.55
CA THR A 96 0.00 -2.94 -12.47
C THR A 96 1.29 -2.38 -11.86
N PHE A 97 1.22 -1.89 -10.61
CA PHE A 97 2.40 -1.39 -9.92
C PHE A 97 3.51 -2.46 -9.80
N LEU A 98 3.15 -3.69 -9.40
CA LEU A 98 4.13 -4.76 -9.23
C LEU A 98 4.82 -5.13 -10.56
N ARG A 99 4.06 -5.22 -11.66
CA ARG A 99 4.62 -5.48 -12.99
C ARG A 99 5.58 -4.39 -13.45
N GLU A 100 5.21 -3.13 -13.28
CA GLU A 100 6.07 -2.00 -13.65
C GLU A 100 7.32 -1.93 -12.77
N HIS A 101 7.19 -2.25 -11.48
CA HIS A 101 8.32 -2.29 -10.55
C HIS A 101 9.31 -3.42 -10.88
N GLU A 102 8.81 -4.57 -11.32
CA GLU A 102 9.63 -5.68 -11.80
C GLU A 102 10.33 -5.33 -13.11
N GLN A 103 9.61 -4.74 -14.07
CA GLN A 103 10.19 -4.30 -15.34
C GLN A 103 11.32 -3.30 -15.13
N ALA A 104 11.12 -2.27 -14.29
CA ALA A 104 12.14 -1.29 -13.99
C ALA A 104 13.41 -1.94 -13.40
N LYS A 105 13.28 -2.95 -12.53
CA LYS A 105 14.45 -3.66 -11.98
C LYS A 105 15.25 -4.40 -13.05
N LEU A 106 14.56 -4.99 -14.03
CA LEU A 106 15.19 -5.66 -15.16
C LEU A 106 15.94 -4.66 -16.04
N ASP A 107 15.29 -3.55 -16.39
CA ASP A 107 15.89 -2.50 -17.23
C ASP A 107 17.18 -1.95 -16.59
N PHE A 108 17.17 -1.64 -15.29
CA PHE A 108 18.38 -1.23 -14.56
C PHE A 108 19.49 -2.30 -14.55
N HIS A 109 19.14 -3.59 -14.51
CA HIS A 109 20.13 -4.67 -14.57
C HIS A 109 20.76 -4.79 -15.95
N TYR A 110 20.01 -4.49 -17.02
CA TYR A 110 20.55 -4.49 -18.38
C TYR A 110 21.51 -3.31 -18.62
N ASP A 111 21.18 -2.12 -18.14
CA ASP A 111 22.05 -0.94 -18.29
C ASP A 111 23.36 -1.06 -17.49
N SER A 112 23.36 -1.83 -16.39
CA SER A 112 24.58 -2.05 -15.59
C SER A 112 25.62 -3.00 -16.21
N LYS A 113 25.30 -3.64 -17.34
CA LYS A 113 26.16 -4.62 -18.03
C LYS A 113 26.88 -4.04 -19.25
N PHE A 114 26.78 -2.73 -19.50
CA PHE A 114 27.51 -1.99 -20.53
C PHE A 114 28.43 -0.95 -19.88
#